data_AF-Q22T50-F1
#
_entry.id   AF-Q22T50-F1
#
_cell.length_a   1.000
_cell.length_b   1.000
_cell.length_c   1.000
_cell.angle_alpha   90.00
_cell.angle_beta   90.00
_cell.angle_gamma   90.00
#
_symmetry.space_group_name_H-M   'P 1'
#
loop_
_entity.id
_entity.type
_entity.pdbx_description
1 polymer ?
#
loop_
_entity_poly.entity_id
_entity_poly.type
_entity_poly.pdbx_seq_one_letter_code
_entity_poly.pdbx_strand_id
1 'polypeptide(L)'
;MRLFAASILLILTITNVSAEATQKVEQCTKTAMTAAQTLCQQNDQDCLTALQTIRNCFNTCGSGPDQSDSAVIKCAKTTCTTSNKAVQTWANNYISCVYLEKLSLSLLLLAIFAIVI
;
A
#
# COMPACT_ATOMS: atom_id res chain seq x y z
N MET A 1 9.38 15.89 36.89
CA MET A 1 10.02 14.60 36.55
C MET A 1 9.04 13.46 36.30
N ARG A 2 7.99 13.25 37.14
CA ARG A 2 7.03 12.14 36.93
C ARG A 2 6.19 12.23 35.63
N LEU A 3 5.83 13.45 35.21
CA LEU A 3 5.12 13.68 33.95
C LEU A 3 5.98 13.33 32.72
N PHE A 4 7.26 13.72 32.72
CA PHE A 4 8.20 13.39 31.64
C PHE A 4 8.41 11.88 31.47
N ALA A 5 8.50 11.12 32.57
CA ALA A 5 8.63 9.65 32.49
C ALA A 5 7.39 8.99 31.88
N ALA A 6 6.19 9.48 32.21
CA ALA A 6 4.95 8.98 31.62
C ALA A 6 4.83 9.35 30.13
N SER A 7 5.25 10.56 29.74
CA SER A 7 5.32 10.98 28.33
C SER A 7 6.28 10.12 27.52
N ILE A 8 7.46 9.79 28.05
CA ILE A 8 8.46 8.95 27.37
C ILE A 8 7.93 7.51 27.16
N LEU A 9 7.24 6.94 28.14
CA LEU A 9 6.63 5.61 28.03
C LEU A 9 5.49 5.59 26.99
N LEU A 10 4.68 6.65 26.92
CA LEU A 10 3.67 6.82 25.88
C LEU A 10 4.30 6.93 24.48
N ILE A 11 5.39 7.69 24.35
CA ILE A 11 6.12 7.81 23.08
C ILE A 11 6.66 6.43 22.63
N LEU A 12 7.30 5.68 23.54
CA LEU A 12 7.88 4.37 23.23
C LEU A 12 6.83 3.33 22.79
N THR A 13 5.64 3.37 23.40
CA THR A 13 4.54 2.46 23.02
C THR A 13 3.97 2.81 21.65
N ILE A 14 3.81 4.10 21.34
CA ILE A 14 3.34 4.56 20.02
C ILE A 14 4.37 4.28 18.93
N THR A 15 5.67 4.49 19.19
CA THR A 15 6.73 4.20 18.21
C THR A 15 6.84 2.72 17.89
N ASN A 16 6.66 1.83 18.87
CA ASN A 16 6.72 0.38 18.62
C ASN A 16 5.51 -0.09 17.81
N VAL A 17 4.30 0.34 18.16
CA VAL A 17 3.08 -0.03 17.43
C VAL A 17 3.11 0.49 15.98
N SER A 18 3.60 1.71 15.79
CA SER A 18 3.73 2.32 14.46
C SER A 18 4.85 1.69 13.61
N ALA A 19 5.97 1.28 14.22
CA ALA A 19 7.04 0.55 13.54
C ALA A 19 6.57 -0.84 13.08
N GLU A 20 5.87 -1.59 13.94
CA GLU A 20 5.31 -2.89 13.59
C GLU A 20 4.25 -2.79 12.48
N ALA A 21 3.38 -1.78 12.55
CA ALA A 21 2.38 -1.51 11.52
C ALA A 21 3.06 -1.16 10.19
N THR A 22 4.07 -0.28 10.21
CA THR A 22 4.81 0.13 9.00
C THR A 22 5.53 -1.07 8.36
N GLN A 23 6.18 -1.91 9.17
CA GLN A 23 6.87 -3.11 8.68
C GLN A 23 5.91 -4.12 8.05
N LYS A 24 4.72 -4.32 8.65
CA LYS A 24 3.68 -5.20 8.07
C LYS A 24 3.18 -4.69 6.73
N VAL A 25 3.10 -3.37 6.56
CA VAL A 25 2.62 -2.79 5.32
C VAL A 25 3.68 -2.81 4.22
N GLU A 26 4.93 -2.48 4.52
CA GLU A 26 6.04 -2.62 3.57
C GLU A 26 6.15 -4.07 3.08
N GLN A 27 6.01 -5.02 4.00
CA GLN A 27 5.97 -6.45 3.69
C GLN A 27 4.79 -6.81 2.78
N CYS A 28 3.61 -6.20 2.98
CA CYS A 28 2.44 -6.39 2.13
C CYS A 28 2.74 -6.00 0.67
N THR A 29 3.24 -4.78 0.46
CA THR A 29 3.56 -4.27 -0.88
C THR A 29 4.63 -5.14 -1.56
N LYS A 30 5.70 -5.49 -0.83
CA LYS A 30 6.78 -6.36 -1.34
C LYS A 30 6.29 -7.75 -1.71
N THR A 31 5.50 -8.39 -0.85
CA THR A 31 4.92 -9.72 -1.11
C THR A 31 3.99 -9.67 -2.33
N ALA A 32 3.16 -8.63 -2.46
CA ALA A 32 2.30 -8.47 -3.63
C ALA A 32 3.13 -8.29 -4.92
N MET A 33 4.22 -7.51 -4.91
CA MET A 33 5.10 -7.36 -6.07
C MET A 33 5.80 -8.66 -6.47
N THR A 34 6.32 -9.41 -5.49
CA THR A 34 6.96 -10.71 -5.76
C THR A 34 5.95 -11.73 -6.28
N ALA A 35 4.73 -11.76 -5.75
CA ALA A 35 3.68 -12.65 -6.22
C ALA A 35 3.33 -12.44 -7.70
N ALA A 36 3.52 -11.23 -8.24
CA ALA A 36 3.30 -10.96 -9.65
C ALA A 36 4.24 -11.75 -10.59
N GLN A 37 5.42 -12.16 -10.11
CA GLN A 37 6.41 -12.90 -10.91
C GLN A 37 6.00 -14.34 -11.14
N THR A 38 5.26 -14.93 -10.21
CA THR A 38 4.82 -16.34 -10.24
C THR A 38 3.31 -16.47 -10.45
N LEU A 39 2.59 -15.36 -10.58
CA LEU A 39 1.13 -15.33 -10.70
C LEU A 39 0.63 -16.08 -11.95
N CYS A 40 1.33 -15.91 -13.07
CA CYS A 40 0.97 -16.51 -14.35
C CYS A 40 1.97 -17.61 -14.71
N GLN A 41 1.47 -18.74 -15.20
CA GLN A 41 2.31 -19.76 -15.82
C GLN A 41 2.88 -19.19 -17.14
N GLN A 42 4.09 -19.60 -17.53
CA GLN A 42 4.76 -19.08 -18.74
C GLN A 42 3.96 -19.29 -20.03
N ASN A 43 3.09 -20.31 -20.07
CA ASN A 43 2.27 -20.63 -21.24
C ASN A 43 0.84 -20.09 -21.15
N ASP A 44 0.48 -19.43 -20.04
CA ASP A 44 -0.84 -18.83 -19.85
C ASP A 44 -0.84 -17.39 -20.38
N GLN A 45 -1.00 -17.27 -21.71
CA GLN A 45 -0.93 -16.00 -22.40
C GLN A 45 -2.06 -15.04 -22.00
N ASP A 46 -3.23 -15.58 -21.63
CA ASP A 46 -4.37 -14.78 -21.17
C ASP A 46 -4.06 -14.14 -19.82
N CYS A 47 -3.46 -14.90 -18.89
CA CYS A 47 -2.99 -14.36 -17.61
C CYS A 47 -1.90 -13.32 -17.81
N LEU A 48 -0.89 -13.61 -18.62
CA LEU A 48 0.23 -12.68 -18.88
C LEU A 48 -0.27 -11.36 -19.48
N THR A 49 -1.18 -11.43 -20.45
CA THR A 49 -1.80 -10.25 -21.08
C THR A 49 -2.63 -9.47 -20.08
N ALA A 50 -3.47 -10.14 -19.28
CA ALA A 50 -4.26 -9.49 -18.23
C ALA A 50 -3.36 -8.79 -17.19
N LEU A 51 -2.29 -9.45 -16.76
CA LEU A 51 -1.34 -8.91 -15.80
C LEU A 51 -0.62 -7.68 -16.35
N GLN A 52 -0.17 -7.73 -17.61
CA GLN A 52 0.47 -6.59 -18.27
C GLN A 52 -0.50 -5.42 -18.45
N THR A 53 -1.76 -5.68 -18.83
CA THR A 53 -2.81 -4.65 -18.92
C THR A 53 -3.04 -3.94 -17.60
N ILE A 54 -3.14 -4.69 -16.49
CA ILE A 54 -3.28 -4.09 -15.16
C ILE A 54 -2.04 -3.27 -14.79
N ARG A 55 -0.84 -3.79 -15.05
CA ARG A 55 0.43 -3.10 -14.75
C ARG A 55 0.54 -1.77 -15.50
N ASN A 56 0.17 -1.77 -16.78
CA ASN A 56 0.11 -0.55 -17.58
C ASN A 56 -0.93 0.43 -17.05
N CYS A 57 -2.11 -0.07 -16.68
CA CYS A 57 -3.16 0.75 -16.09
C CYS A 57 -2.70 1.44 -14.80
N PHE A 58 -2.00 0.73 -13.90
CA PHE A 58 -1.42 1.34 -12.69
C PHE A 58 -0.41 2.44 -13.04
N ASN A 59 0.46 2.22 -14.03
CA ASN A 59 1.39 3.24 -14.49
C ASN A 59 0.68 4.47 -15.06
N THR A 60 -0.40 4.28 -15.82
CA THR A 60 -1.23 5.38 -16.33
C THR A 60 -1.88 6.16 -15.19
N CYS A 61 -2.43 5.48 -14.20
CA CYS A 61 -3.01 6.13 -13.02
C CYS A 61 -1.96 6.92 -12.21
N GLY A 62 -0.74 6.38 -12.06
CA GLY A 62 0.34 7.07 -11.36
C GLY A 62 0.96 8.24 -12.15
N SER A 63 0.84 8.24 -13.47
CA SER A 63 1.36 9.30 -14.36
C SER A 63 0.31 10.33 -14.75
N GLY A 64 -0.87 10.28 -14.12
CA GLY A 64 -1.97 11.20 -14.39
C GLY A 64 -1.69 12.64 -13.94
N PRO A 65 -2.59 13.58 -14.28
CA PRO A 65 -2.46 14.99 -13.92
C PRO A 65 -2.64 15.23 -12.41
N ASP A 66 -3.41 14.38 -11.73
CA ASP A 66 -3.56 14.39 -10.27
C ASP A 66 -2.78 13.22 -9.68
N GLN A 67 -1.62 13.52 -9.11
CA GLN A 67 -0.70 12.55 -8.51
C GLN A 67 -0.89 12.42 -7.00
N SER A 68 -2.00 12.94 -6.44
CA SER A 68 -2.31 12.68 -5.05
C SER A 68 -2.55 11.19 -4.83
N ASP A 69 -2.05 10.64 -3.72
CA ASP A 69 -2.17 9.22 -3.40
C ASP A 69 -3.63 8.73 -3.47
N SER A 70 -4.58 9.57 -3.02
CA SER A 70 -6.01 9.28 -3.07
C SER A 70 -6.55 9.23 -4.50
N ALA A 71 -6.13 10.14 -5.38
CA ALA A 71 -6.54 10.14 -6.79
C ALA A 71 -5.96 8.94 -7.54
N VAL A 72 -4.68 8.62 -7.31
CA VAL A 72 -4.00 7.46 -7.91
C VAL A 72 -4.67 6.15 -7.49
N ILE A 73 -4.92 5.97 -6.18
CA ILE A 73 -5.61 4.78 -5.65
C ILE A 73 -7.03 4.68 -6.19
N LYS A 74 -7.77 5.79 -6.24
CA LYS A 74 -9.12 5.81 -6.80
C LYS A 74 -9.10 5.41 -8.27
N CYS A 75 -8.22 5.98 -9.08
CA CYS A 75 -8.03 5.62 -10.48
C CYS A 75 -7.74 4.14 -10.65
N ALA A 76 -6.79 3.60 -9.88
CA ALA A 76 -6.43 2.19 -9.93
C ALA A 76 -7.63 1.30 -9.61
N LYS A 77 -8.39 1.63 -8.57
CA LYS A 77 -9.55 0.86 -8.11
C LYS A 77 -10.72 0.87 -9.09
N THR A 78 -10.97 2.01 -9.76
CA THR A 78 -12.13 2.15 -10.65
C THR A 78 -11.85 1.70 -12.08
N THR A 79 -10.60 1.80 -12.51
CA THR A 79 -10.25 1.72 -13.94
C THR A 79 -9.41 0.49 -14.28
N CYS A 80 -8.61 0.00 -13.33
CA CYS A 80 -7.74 -1.15 -13.55
C CYS A 80 -8.46 -2.45 -13.18
N THR A 81 -9.32 -2.90 -14.09
CA THR A 81 -10.09 -4.14 -13.94
C THR A 81 -9.76 -5.14 -15.06
N THR A 82 -9.87 -6.44 -14.75
CA THR A 82 -9.70 -7.52 -15.72
C THR A 82 -10.66 -8.66 -15.44
N SER A 83 -11.03 -9.42 -16.48
CA SER A 83 -11.83 -10.63 -16.36
C SER A 83 -11.04 -11.82 -15.80
N ASN A 84 -9.71 -11.77 -15.82
CA ASN A 84 -8.87 -12.81 -15.22
C ASN A 84 -8.93 -12.70 -13.68
N LYS A 85 -9.61 -13.64 -13.03
CA LYS A 85 -9.86 -13.61 -11.58
C LYS A 85 -8.57 -13.62 -10.74
N ALA A 86 -7.55 -14.36 -11.16
CA ALA A 86 -6.27 -14.42 -10.43
C ALA A 86 -5.57 -13.06 -10.46
N VAL A 87 -5.51 -12.44 -11.64
CA VAL A 87 -4.93 -11.11 -11.83
C VAL A 87 -5.76 -10.03 -11.11
N GLN A 88 -7.09 -10.09 -11.16
CA GLN A 88 -7.95 -9.14 -10.44
C GLN A 88 -7.76 -9.24 -8.92
N THR A 89 -7.65 -10.46 -8.39
CA THR A 89 -7.41 -10.69 -6.96
C THR A 89 -6.06 -10.13 -6.54
N TRP A 90 -5.01 -10.40 -7.33
CA TRP A 90 -3.70 -9.81 -7.12
C TRP A 90 -3.72 -8.28 -7.16
N ALA A 91 -4.40 -7.69 -8.14
CA ALA A 91 -4.54 -6.24 -8.30
C ALA A 91 -5.20 -5.59 -7.07
N ASN A 92 -6.29 -6.18 -6.59
CA ASN A 92 -7.01 -5.70 -5.40
C ASN A 92 -6.14 -5.78 -4.14
N ASN A 93 -5.37 -6.86 -3.98
CA ASN A 93 -4.45 -7.02 -2.86
C ASN A 93 -3.34 -5.98 -2.90
N TYR A 94 -2.75 -5.75 -4.08
CA TYR A 94 -1.72 -4.73 -4.26
C TYR A 94 -2.23 -3.32 -3.91
N ILE A 95 -3.39 -2.92 -4.43
CA ILE A 95 -4.02 -1.62 -4.12
C ILE A 95 -4.26 -1.48 -2.61
N SER A 96 -4.70 -2.56 -1.95
CA SER A 96 -4.97 -2.55 -0.50
C SER A 96 -3.69 -2.37 0.31
N CYS A 97 -2.57 -3.00 -0.07
CA CYS A 97 -1.27 -2.80 0.56
C CYS A 97 -0.82 -1.33 0.44
N VAL A 98 -0.90 -0.76 -0.76
CA VAL A 98 -0.50 0.63 -1.01
C VAL A 98 -1.37 1.60 -0.21
N TYR A 99 -2.68 1.37 -0.13
CA TYR A 99 -3.58 2.19 0.68
C TYR A 99 -3.21 2.18 2.17
N LEU A 100 -2.90 1.00 2.72
CA LEU A 100 -2.46 0.87 4.12
C LEU A 100 -1.13 1.61 4.37
N GLU A 101 -0.25 1.67 3.37
CA GLU A 101 1.10 2.26 3.51
C GLU A 101 0.98 3.76 3.74
N LYS A 102 0.14 4.40 2.94
CA LYS A 102 -0.15 5.82 3.02
C LYS A 102 -0.87 6.19 4.32
N LEU A 103 -1.76 5.32 4.80
CA LEU A 103 -2.44 5.50 6.08
C LEU A 103 -1.47 5.42 7.27
N SER A 104 -0.54 4.44 7.26
CA SER A 104 0.47 4.28 8.31
C SER A 104 1.36 5.54 8.45
N LEU A 105 1.81 6.09 7.32
CA LEU A 105 2.61 7.34 7.29
C LEU A 105 1.85 8.54 7.87
N SER A 106 0.56 8.68 7.55
CA SER A 106 -0.26 9.79 8.06
C SER A 106 -0.48 9.73 9.57
N LEU A 107 -0.64 8.53 10.14
CA LEU A 107 -0.81 8.31 11.58
C LEU A 107 0.47 8.61 12.36
N LEU A 108 1.64 8.26 11.81
CA LEU A 108 2.94 8.56 12.43
C LEU A 108 3.16 10.07 12.58
N LEU A 109 2.84 10.86 11.54
CA LEU A 109 2.97 12.32 11.57
C LEU A 109 2.04 12.95 12.61
N LEU A 110 0.77 12.53 12.66
CA LEU A 110 -0.20 13.04 13.65
C LEU A 110 0.21 12.73 15.09
N ALA A 111 0.76 11.55 15.34
CA ALA A 111 1.28 11.18 16.65
C ALA A 111 2.39 12.13 17.11
N ILE A 112 3.33 12.49 16.21
CA ILE A 112 4.41 13.44 16.51
C ILE A 112 3.84 14.83 16.85
N PHE A 113 2.86 15.33 16.10
CA PHE A 113 2.24 16.63 16.37
C PHE A 113 1.50 16.69 17.71
N ALA A 114 0.82 15.62 18.11
CA ALA A 114 0.12 15.55 19.39
C ALA A 114 1.07 15.49 20.62
N ILE A 115 2.37 15.24 20.40
CA ILE A 115 3.40 15.21 21.44
C ILE A 115 4.12 16.57 21.54
N VAL A 116 4.14 17.36 20.46
CA VAL A 116 4.83 18.67 20.40
C VAL A 116 3.94 19.82 20.92
N ILE A 117 2.62 19.63 20.97
CA ILE A 117 1.64 20.55 21.59
C ILE A 117 1.35 20.08 23.02
#